data_AF-A0AAW4KSV7-F1
#
_entry.id   AF-A0AAW4KSV7-F1
#
_cell.length_a   1.000
_cell.length_b   1.000
_cell.length_c   1.000
_cell.angle_alpha   90.00
_cell.angle_beta   90.00
_cell.angle_gamma   90.00
#
_symmetry.space_group_name_H-M   'P 1'
#
loop_
_entity.id
_entity.type
_entity.pdbx_description
1 polymer ?
#
loop_
_entity_poly.entity_id
_entity_poly.type
_entity_poly.pdbx_seq_one_letter_code
_entity_poly.pdbx_strand_id
1 'polypeptide(L)'
;FVADPLGTAGTRLYRTGDRARWNADGVLEYLGRLDQQVKLRGFRVEPEEIEARLLALGGIAQAVVLVRDAQLIGYYTADTELDEQTVKIAL
;
A
#
# COMPACT_ATOMS: atom_id res chain seq x y z
N PHE A 1 12.68 0.63 10.64
CA PHE A 1 13.00 0.69 12.08
C PHE A 1 13.54 2.06 12.39
N VAL A 2 13.26 2.59 13.58
CA VAL A 2 13.77 3.88 14.08
C VAL A 2 14.44 3.69 15.43
N ALA A 3 15.18 4.68 15.92
CA ALA A 3 15.70 4.65 17.29
C ALA A 3 14.53 4.60 18.29
N ASP A 4 14.64 3.76 19.31
CA ASP A 4 13.62 3.67 20.38
C ASP A 4 13.92 4.71 21.47
N PRO A 5 13.09 5.77 21.64
CA PRO A 5 13.31 6.77 22.68
C PRO A 5 12.91 6.30 24.08
N LEU A 6 12.20 5.17 24.20
CA LEU A 6 11.71 4.63 25.48
C LEU A 6 12.49 3.37 25.91
N GLY A 7 13.28 2.79 25.01
CA GLY A 7 14.09 1.60 25.24
C GLY A 7 15.49 1.89 25.78
N THR A 8 16.29 0.84 25.97
CA THR A 8 17.70 0.96 26.35
C THR A 8 18.54 1.48 25.18
N ALA A 9 19.70 2.06 25.49
CA ALA A 9 20.59 2.61 24.45
C ALA A 9 20.93 1.56 23.38
N GLY A 10 20.73 1.93 22.11
CA GLY A 10 20.95 1.05 20.95
C GLY A 10 19.74 0.19 20.54
N THR A 11 18.63 0.23 21.27
CA THR A 11 17.39 -0.46 20.86
C THR A 11 16.67 0.27 19.73
N ARG A 12 15.84 -0.50 19.00
CA ARG A 12 15.12 -0.03 17.81
C ARG A 12 13.64 -0.27 17.94
N LEU A 13 12.85 0.71 17.52
CA LEU A 13 11.39 0.63 17.43
C LEU A 13 10.95 0.28 16.00
N TYR A 14 9.98 -0.63 15.89
CA TYR A 14 9.35 -0.95 14.62
C TYR A 14 8.14 -0.04 14.37
N ARG A 15 8.14 0.68 13.25
CA ARG A 15 7.01 1.51 12.82
C ARG A 15 6.09 0.66 11.95
N THR A 16 4.95 0.23 12.51
CA THR A 16 4.01 -0.69 11.85
C THR A 16 3.23 -0.07 10.69
N GLY A 17 3.04 1.24 10.72
CA GLY A 17 2.13 1.96 9.82
C GLY A 17 0.66 1.92 10.24
N ASP A 18 0.34 1.17 11.29
CA ASP A 18 -1.03 1.04 11.82
C ASP A 18 -1.37 2.23 12.74
N ARG A 19 -2.60 2.72 12.63
CA ARG A 19 -3.20 3.68 13.56
C ARG A 19 -3.96 2.91 14.63
N ALA A 20 -3.69 3.23 15.90
CA ALA A 20 -4.37 2.61 17.03
C ALA A 20 -4.56 3.61 18.17
N ARG A 21 -5.45 3.28 19.12
CA ARG A 21 -5.61 4.00 20.39
C ARG A 21 -5.86 3.03 21.54
N TRP A 22 -5.51 3.43 22.75
CA TRP A 22 -5.94 2.74 23.97
C TRP A 22 -7.36 3.19 24.35
N ASN A 23 -8.23 2.25 24.73
CA ASN A 23 -9.53 2.58 25.31
C ASN A 23 -9.46 2.65 26.85
N ALA A 24 -10.59 2.98 27.50
CA ALA A 24 -10.66 3.16 28.95
C ALA A 24 -10.35 1.86 29.73
N ASP A 25 -10.54 0.70 29.10
CA ASP A 25 -10.27 -0.61 29.69
C ASP A 25 -8.81 -1.06 29.47
N GLY A 26 -7.97 -0.23 28.85
CA GLY A 26 -6.57 -0.54 28.56
C GLY A 26 -6.39 -1.52 27.39
N VAL A 27 -7.38 -1.63 26.51
CA VAL A 27 -7.31 -2.45 25.28
C VAL A 27 -6.88 -1.59 24.10
N LEU A 28 -6.00 -2.14 23.24
CA LEU A 28 -5.52 -1.47 22.03
C LEU A 28 -6.54 -1.66 20.89
N GLU A 29 -7.18 -0.58 20.47
CA GLU A 29 -8.13 -0.55 19.35
C GLU A 29 -7.42 -0.20 18.05
N TYR A 30 -7.58 -1.04 17.03
CA TYR A 30 -7.09 -0.78 15.68
C TYR A 30 -8.03 0.18 14.93
N LEU A 31 -7.47 1.22 14.30
CA LEU A 31 -8.20 2.31 13.65
C LEU A 31 -7.89 2.43 12.15
N GLY A 32 -7.22 1.44 11.56
CA GLY A 32 -6.79 1.47 10.16
C GLY A 32 -5.29 1.73 10.00
N ARG A 33 -4.88 2.04 8.77
CA ARG A 33 -3.50 2.34 8.43
C ARG A 33 -3.29 3.83 8.17
N LEU A 34 -2.07 4.29 8.40
CA LEU A 34 -1.63 5.65 8.09
C LEU A 34 -1.06 5.78 6.68
N ASP A 35 -0.70 4.66 6.06
CA ASP A 35 -0.20 4.57 4.69
C ASP A 35 -1.22 3.90 3.77
N GLN A 36 -0.87 3.77 2.48
CA GLN A 36 -1.74 3.23 1.44
C GLN A 36 -1.75 1.69 1.38
N GLN A 37 -1.03 1.03 2.26
CA GLN A 37 -0.99 -0.42 2.28
C GLN A 37 -2.34 -1.03 2.64
N VAL A 38 -2.68 -2.14 2.00
CA VAL A 38 -3.97 -2.81 2.17
C VAL A 38 -3.79 -4.30 2.44
N LYS A 39 -4.75 -4.87 3.18
CA LYS A 39 -4.91 -6.33 3.30
C LYS A 39 -6.06 -6.76 2.40
N LEU A 40 -5.75 -7.54 1.37
CA LEU A 40 -6.74 -8.07 0.43
C LEU A 40 -6.67 -9.59 0.43
N ARG A 41 -7.75 -10.26 0.85
CA ARG A 41 -7.85 -11.72 0.88
C ARG A 41 -6.68 -12.42 1.60
N GLY A 42 -6.18 -11.80 2.67
CA GLY A 42 -5.04 -12.30 3.45
C GLY A 42 -3.66 -11.86 2.95
N PHE A 43 -3.58 -11.24 1.78
CA PHE A 43 -2.33 -10.73 1.21
C PHE A 43 -2.09 -9.28 1.62
N ARG A 44 -0.84 -8.97 1.97
CA ARG A 44 -0.35 -7.62 2.20
C ARG A 44 0.06 -7.05 0.84
N VAL A 45 -0.68 -6.07 0.36
CA VAL A 45 -0.48 -5.45 -0.95
C VAL A 45 -0.04 -4.00 -0.76
N GLU A 46 0.98 -3.59 -1.51
CA GLU A 46 1.41 -2.20 -1.65
C GLU A 46 0.89 -1.69 -3.01
N PRO A 47 -0.17 -0.86 -3.06
CA PRO A 47 -0.68 -0.35 -4.33
C PRO A 47 0.39 0.37 -5.16
N GLU A 48 1.30 1.10 -4.50
CA GLU A 48 2.44 1.79 -5.11
C GLU A 48 3.37 0.84 -5.89
N GLU A 49 3.47 -0.44 -5.50
CA GLU A 49 4.26 -1.44 -6.24
C GLU A 49 3.61 -1.72 -7.61
N ILE A 50 2.28 -1.83 -7.64
CA ILE A 50 1.50 -2.06 -8.87
C ILE A 50 1.54 -0.80 -9.75
N GLU A 51 1.43 0.39 -9.14
CA GLU A 51 1.59 1.66 -9.85
C GLU A 51 2.96 1.77 -10.52
N ALA A 52 4.04 1.42 -9.80
CA ALA A 52 5.39 1.43 -10.36
C ALA A 52 5.54 0.44 -11.53
N ARG A 53 4.87 -0.72 -11.46
CA ARG A 53 4.83 -1.69 -12.58
C ARG A 53 4.08 -1.15 -13.79
N LEU A 54 2.93 -0.49 -13.59
CA LEU A 54 2.18 0.17 -14.66
C LEU A 54 3.02 1.27 -15.33
N LEU A 55 3.67 2.13 -14.54
CA LEU A 55 4.51 3.22 -15.05
C LEU A 55 5.77 2.72 -15.79
N ALA A 56 6.18 1.47 -15.59
CA ALA A 56 7.28 0.87 -16.32
C ALA A 56 6.88 0.40 -17.73
N LEU A 57 5.57 0.38 -18.06
CA LEU A 57 5.08 0.06 -19.40
C LEU A 57 5.21 1.25 -20.34
N GLY A 58 5.71 0.98 -21.54
CA GLY A 58 5.79 1.97 -22.60
C GLY A 58 4.40 2.53 -22.91
N GLY A 59 4.31 3.86 -22.99
CA GLY A 59 3.10 4.59 -23.31
C GLY A 59 2.22 4.98 -22.12
N ILE A 60 2.43 4.42 -20.92
CA ILE A 60 1.73 4.87 -19.71
C ILE A 60 2.42 6.11 -19.11
N ALA A 61 1.68 7.22 -18.97
CA ALA A 61 2.21 8.47 -18.41
C ALA A 61 1.91 8.64 -16.92
N GLN A 62 0.75 8.15 -16.46
CA GLN A 62 0.32 8.22 -15.07
C GLN A 62 -0.43 6.94 -14.71
N ALA A 63 -0.31 6.48 -13.47
CA ALA A 63 -1.06 5.36 -12.93
C ALA A 63 -1.44 5.60 -11.47
N VAL A 64 -2.61 5.09 -11.06
CA VAL A 64 -3.04 5.02 -9.67
C VAL A 64 -3.78 3.71 -9.43
N VAL A 65 -3.54 3.08 -8.28
CA VAL A 65 -4.16 1.81 -7.90
C VAL A 65 -4.87 1.99 -6.56
N LEU A 66 -6.16 1.62 -6.53
CA LEU A 66 -6.98 1.70 -5.33
C LEU A 66 -7.72 0.39 -5.07
N VAL A 67 -8.12 0.19 -3.81
CA VAL A 67 -8.95 -0.93 -3.42
C VAL A 67 -10.40 -0.50 -3.30
N ARG A 68 -11.29 -1.23 -3.97
CA ARG A 68 -12.74 -1.08 -3.85
C ARG A 68 -13.40 -2.45 -3.87
N ASP A 69 -14.37 -2.68 -2.99
CA ASP A 69 -15.15 -3.92 -2.93
C ASP A 69 -14.29 -5.21 -2.95
N ALA A 70 -13.18 -5.18 -2.19
CA ALA A 70 -12.19 -6.26 -2.13
C ALA A 70 -11.53 -6.64 -3.49
N GLN A 71 -11.39 -5.66 -4.37
CA GLN A 71 -10.67 -5.74 -5.65
C GLN A 71 -9.66 -4.59 -5.78
N LEU A 72 -8.58 -4.85 -6.50
CA LEU A 72 -7.66 -3.81 -6.96
C LEU A 72 -8.19 -3.23 -8.28
N ILE A 73 -8.23 -1.92 -8.37
CA ILE A 73 -8.63 -1.19 -9.58
C ILE A 73 -7.48 -0.25 -9.93
N GLY A 74 -6.91 -0.46 -11.13
CA GLY A 74 -5.88 0.41 -11.69
C GLY A 74 -6.50 1.37 -12.70
N TYR A 75 -6.19 2.65 -12.57
CA TYR A 75 -6.46 3.68 -13.57
C TYR A 75 -5.13 4.17 -14.14
N TYR A 76 -5.06 4.38 -15.44
CA TYR A 76 -3.87 4.92 -16.09
C TYR A 76 -4.23 5.87 -17.23
N THR A 77 -3.29 6.75 -17.57
CA THR A 77 -3.33 7.53 -18.81
C THR A 77 -2.25 7.00 -19.75
N ALA A 78 -2.56 6.92 -21.05
CA ALA A 78 -1.61 6.48 -22.05
C ALA A 78 -1.60 7.41 -23.27
N ASP A 79 -0.42 7.57 -23.89
CA ASP A 79 -0.23 8.34 -25.12
C ASP A 79 -0.56 7.54 -26.39
N THR A 80 -0.69 6.22 -26.23
CA THR A 80 -0.97 5.24 -27.28
C THR A 80 -2.02 4.25 -26.77
N GLU A 81 -2.75 3.63 -27.70
CA GLU A 81 -3.71 2.58 -27.34
C GLU A 81 -2.93 1.33 -26.88
N LEU A 82 -3.23 0.88 -25.66
CA LEU A 82 -2.62 -0.30 -25.06
C LEU A 82 -3.64 -1.43 -25.03
N ASP A 83 -3.20 -2.61 -25.45
CA ASP A 83 -3.98 -3.83 -25.31
C ASP A 83 -4.16 -4.19 -23.83
N GLU A 84 -5.39 -4.45 -23.41
CA GLU A 84 -5.75 -4.77 -22.02
C GLU A 84 -4.99 -6.01 -21.53
N GLN A 85 -4.80 -7.01 -22.39
CA GLN A 85 -4.12 -8.25 -22.04
C GLN A 85 -2.64 -8.00 -21.74
N THR A 86 -1.99 -7.15 -22.54
CA THR A 86 -0.61 -6.70 -22.33
C THR A 86 -0.43 -6.03 -20.98
N VAL A 87 -1.36 -5.14 -20.60
CA VAL A 87 -1.32 -4.47 -19.28
C VAL A 87 -1.47 -5.48 -18.15
N LYS A 88 -2.40 -6.45 -18.27
CA LYS A 88 -2.64 -7.46 -17.22
C LYS A 88 -1.48 -8.44 -17.04
N ILE A 89 -0.77 -8.82 -18.11
CA ILE A 89 0.37 -9.75 -18.04
C ILE A 89 1.59 -9.13 -17.35
N ALA A 90 1.71 -7.81 -17.41
CA ALA A 90 2.83 -7.08 -16.83
C ALA A 90 2.75 -6.89 -15.29
N LEU A 91 1.60 -7.21 -14.69
CA LEU A 91 1.33 -7.11 -13.26
C LEU A 91 1.44 -8.47 -12.57
#